data_AF-A0A380WP32-F1
#
_entry.id   AF-A0A380WP32-F1
#
_cell.length_a   1.000
_cell.length_b   1.000
_cell.length_c   1.000
_cell.angle_alpha   90.00
_cell.angle_beta   90.00
_cell.angle_gamma   90.00
#
_symmetry.space_group_name_H-M   'P 1'
#
loop_
_entity.id
_entity.type
_entity.pdbx_description
1 polymer ?
#
loop_
_entity_poly.entity_id
_entity_poly.type
_entity_poly.pdbx_seq_one_letter_code
_entity_poly.pdbx_strand_id
1 'polypeptide(L)'
;MAATAKRDNNINMRIAPEQLDLIKRAADTCGKSLSSFVIEAATYSAQKTLMDQRFMNLDADLFDSVAETISKPAQVHPELAALLKNGSVWATSDR
;
A
#
# COMPACT_ATOMS: atom_id res chain seq x y z
N MET A 1 8.36 -15.23 13.03
CA MET A 1 8.92 -16.04 11.92
C MET A 1 7.86 -16.12 10.84
N ALA A 2 8.10 -15.53 9.67
CA ALA A 2 7.12 -15.56 8.58
C ALA A 2 7.03 -16.99 8.04
N ALA A 3 5.85 -17.60 8.12
CA ALA A 3 5.60 -18.91 7.56
C ALA A 3 5.84 -18.85 6.05
N THR A 4 6.80 -19.64 5.55
CA THR A 4 6.98 -19.86 4.11
C THR A 4 5.76 -20.62 3.59
N ALA A 5 4.79 -19.87 3.06
CA ALA A 5 3.63 -20.43 2.38
C ALA A 5 4.10 -21.29 1.20
N LYS A 6 3.50 -22.47 1.05
CA LYS A 6 3.84 -23.43 0.00
C LYS A 6 3.46 -22.84 -1.37
N ARG A 7 4.42 -22.83 -2.31
CA ARG A 7 4.21 -22.34 -3.68
C ARG A 7 3.50 -23.41 -4.51
N ASP A 8 2.18 -23.51 -4.35
CA ASP A 8 1.36 -24.57 -4.99
C ASP A 8 0.70 -24.15 -6.31
N ASN A 9 0.79 -22.88 -6.68
CA ASN A 9 0.14 -22.32 -7.88
C ASN A 9 1.16 -21.91 -8.94
N ASN A 10 0.77 -22.02 -10.22
CA ASN A 10 1.56 -21.59 -11.36
C ASN A 10 0.90 -20.42 -12.11
N ILE A 11 1.72 -19.62 -12.80
CA ILE A 11 1.26 -18.55 -13.69
C ILE A 11 1.92 -18.80 -15.05
N ASN A 12 1.11 -19.12 -16.06
CA ASN A 12 1.56 -19.31 -17.44
C ASN A 12 1.14 -18.12 -18.29
N MET A 13 2.11 -17.40 -18.87
CA MET A 13 1.87 -16.21 -19.69
C MET A 13 2.77 -16.20 -20.92
N ARG A 14 2.28 -15.60 -22.01
CA ARG A 14 3.10 -15.25 -23.19
C ARG A 14 3.58 -13.82 -23.04
N ILE A 15 4.85 -13.58 -23.36
CA ILE A 15 5.52 -12.28 -23.23
C ILE A 15 6.26 -11.98 -24.54
N ALA A 16 6.19 -10.74 -25.01
CA ALA A 16 6.95 -10.30 -26.17
C ALA A 16 8.47 -10.32 -25.87
N PRO A 17 9.34 -10.67 -26.82
CA PRO A 17 10.79 -10.76 -26.57
C PRO A 17 11.40 -9.50 -25.95
N GLU A 18 11.01 -8.32 -26.44
CA GLU A 18 11.50 -7.02 -25.95
C GLU A 18 11.13 -6.78 -24.47
N GLN A 19 9.92 -7.17 -24.08
CA GLN A 19 9.47 -7.08 -22.69
C GLN A 19 10.23 -8.05 -21.79
N LEU A 20 10.48 -9.27 -22.27
CA LEU A 20 11.27 -10.26 -21.52
C LEU A 20 12.70 -9.76 -21.26
N ASP A 21 13.35 -9.17 -22.27
CA ASP A 21 14.71 -8.67 -22.15
C ASP A 21 14.79 -7.44 -21.23
N LEU A 22 13.77 -6.59 -21.21
CA LEU A 22 13.67 -5.51 -20.22
C LEU A 22 13.57 -6.07 -18.79
N ILE A 23 12.66 -7.02 -18.57
CA ILE A 23 12.41 -7.59 -17.23
C ILE A 23 13.65 -8.35 -16.73
N LYS A 24 14.34 -9.11 -17.60
CA LYS A 24 15.58 -9.81 -17.25
C LYS A 24 16.65 -8.84 -16.75
N ARG A 25 16.92 -7.77 -17.50
CA ARG A 25 17.90 -6.75 -17.09
C ARG A 25 17.56 -6.11 -15.75
N ALA A 26 16.27 -5.85 -15.49
CA ALA A 26 15.83 -5.33 -14.19
C ALA A 26 16.04 -6.35 -13.06
N ALA A 27 15.72 -7.63 -13.30
CA ALA A 27 15.96 -8.70 -12.34
C ALA A 27 17.45 -8.87 -12.01
N ASP A 28 18.31 -8.84 -13.03
CA ASP A 28 19.77 -8.92 -12.89
C ASP A 28 20.32 -7.72 -12.09
N THR A 29 19.83 -6.51 -12.37
CA THR A 29 20.21 -5.29 -11.63
C THR A 29 19.82 -5.38 -10.15
N CYS A 30 18.70 -6.05 -9.85
CA CYS A 30 18.26 -6.30 -8.47
C CYS A 30 18.92 -7.54 -7.83
N GLY A 31 19.74 -8.30 -8.55
CA GLY A 31 20.33 -9.55 -8.05
C GLY A 31 19.30 -10.66 -7.76
N LYS A 32 18.18 -10.67 -8.48
CA LYS A 32 17.04 -11.59 -8.26
C LYS A 32 16.83 -12.49 -9.46
N SER A 33 16.24 -13.67 -9.23
CA SER A 33 15.76 -14.49 -10.34
C SER A 33 14.61 -13.79 -11.07
N LEU A 34 14.47 -14.07 -12.36
CA LEU A 34 13.38 -13.53 -13.19
C LEU A 34 12.00 -13.79 -12.56
N SER A 35 11.77 -15.00 -12.04
CA SER A 35 10.49 -15.35 -11.40
C SER A 35 10.26 -14.60 -10.09
N SER A 36 11.28 -14.43 -9.24
CA SER A 36 11.15 -13.65 -8.00
C SER A 36 10.84 -12.20 -8.30
N PHE A 37 11.58 -11.60 -9.25
CA PHE A 37 11.37 -10.22 -9.67
C PHE A 37 9.96 -9.99 -10.20
N VAL A 38 9.46 -10.87 -11.08
CA VAL A 38 8.10 -10.75 -11.63
C VAL A 38 7.03 -10.90 -10.56
N ILE A 39 7.16 -11.88 -9.65
CA ILE A 39 6.19 -12.07 -8.57
C ILE A 39 6.18 -10.87 -7.63
N GLU A 40 7.34 -10.34 -7.25
CA GLU A 40 7.43 -9.16 -6.38
C GLU A 40 6.85 -7.91 -7.06
N ALA A 41 7.20 -7.66 -8.32
CA ALA A 41 6.69 -6.52 -9.08
C ALA A 41 5.16 -6.60 -9.27
N ALA A 42 4.65 -7.78 -9.62
CA ALA A 42 3.21 -8.03 -9.74
C ALA A 42 2.48 -7.86 -8.40
N THR A 43 3.06 -8.39 -7.31
CA THR A 43 2.50 -8.24 -5.95
C THR A 43 2.45 -6.79 -5.54
N TYR A 44 3.54 -6.05 -5.72
CA TYR A 44 3.61 -4.63 -5.41
C TYR A 44 2.59 -3.83 -6.23
N SER A 45 2.49 -4.11 -7.53
CA SER A 45 1.50 -3.45 -8.39
C SER A 45 0.07 -3.77 -7.95
N ALA A 46 -0.23 -5.02 -7.59
CA ALA A 46 -1.56 -5.41 -7.11
C ALA A 46 -1.90 -4.71 -5.79
N GLN A 47 -0.96 -4.69 -4.83
CA GLN A 47 -1.12 -3.96 -3.58
C GLN A 47 -1.36 -2.48 -3.81
N LYS A 48 -0.53 -1.84 -4.65
CA LYS A 48 -0.70 -0.42 -5.00
C LYS A 48 -2.08 -0.15 -5.60
N THR A 49 -2.51 -0.95 -6.57
CA THR A 49 -3.84 -0.79 -7.20
C THR A 49 -4.98 -0.95 -6.18
N LEU A 50 -4.88 -1.91 -5.25
CA LEU A 50 -5.87 -2.10 -4.20
C LEU A 50 -5.84 -0.98 -3.15
N MET A 51 -4.66 -0.45 -2.83
CA MET A 51 -4.50 0.67 -1.90
C MET A 51 -5.00 1.99 -2.47
N ASP A 52 -4.81 2.23 -3.77
CA ASP A 52 -5.38 3.37 -4.48
C ASP A 52 -6.92 3.38 -4.42
N GLN A 53 -7.55 2.23 -4.11
CA GLN A 53 -9.01 2.11 -3.92
C GLN A 53 -9.49 2.31 -2.47
N ARG A 54 -8.62 2.60 -1.49
CA ARG A 54 -8.95 2.88 -0.06
C ARG A 54 -10.14 2.08 0.49
N PHE A 55 -10.10 0.76 0.38
CA PHE A 55 -10.92 -0.09 1.26
C PHE A 55 -10.21 -0.22 2.60
N MET A 56 -10.67 0.55 3.61
CA MET A 56 -10.46 0.13 4.99
C MET A 56 -11.44 -1.02 5.22
N ASN A 57 -10.91 -2.23 5.46
CA ASN A 57 -11.74 -3.37 5.80
C ASN A 57 -12.27 -3.16 7.23
N LEU A 58 -13.39 -2.45 7.33
CA LEU A 58 -14.10 -2.21 8.57
C LEU A 58 -15.12 -3.35 8.73
N ASP A 59 -15.12 -4.02 9.88
CA ASP A 59 -16.25 -4.87 10.24
C ASP A 59 -17.53 -4.01 10.25
N ALA A 60 -18.68 -4.61 9.95
CA ALA A 60 -19.94 -3.89 9.79
C ALA A 60 -20.26 -2.99 11.01
N ASP A 61 -20.05 -3.53 12.22
CA ASP A 61 -20.28 -2.80 13.48
C ASP A 61 -19.35 -1.58 13.62
N LEU A 62 -18.09 -1.72 13.17
CA LEU A 62 -17.11 -0.63 13.21
C LEU A 62 -17.43 0.43 12.15
N PHE A 63 -17.91 0.01 10.98
CA PHE A 63 -18.37 0.93 9.95
C PHE A 63 -19.53 1.80 10.44
N ASP A 64 -20.56 1.19 11.04
CA ASP A 64 -21.72 1.91 11.56
C ASP A 64 -21.35 2.89 12.67
N SER A 65 -20.47 2.47 13.60
CA SER A 65 -19.96 3.34 14.68
C SER A 65 -19.18 4.54 14.15
N VAL A 66 -18.34 4.32 13.13
CA VAL A 66 -17.58 5.40 12.48
C VAL A 66 -18.51 6.33 11.71
N ALA A 67 -19.47 5.80 10.96
CA ALA A 67 -20.45 6.59 10.22
C ALA A 67 -21.30 7.47 11.13
N GLU A 68 -21.77 6.93 12.26
CA GLU A 68 -22.51 7.69 13.27
C GLU A 68 -21.65 8.82 13.87
N THR A 69 -20.37 8.54 14.13
CA THR A 69 -19.45 9.52 14.72
C THR A 69 -19.11 10.64 13.74
N ILE A 70 -18.85 10.33 12.47
CA ILE A 70 -18.57 11.31 11.41
C ILE A 70 -19.80 12.18 11.11
N SER A 71 -21.01 11.63 11.27
CA SER A 71 -22.26 12.37 11.03
C SER A 71 -22.56 13.41 12.11
N LYS A 72 -21.90 13.34 13.28
CA LYS A 72 -22.07 14.31 14.37
C LYS A 72 -21.33 15.62 14.02
N PRO A 73 -21.86 16.79 14.42
CA PRO A 73 -21.18 18.06 14.20
C PRO A 73 -19.81 18.04 14.86
N ALA A 74 -18.83 18.64 14.18
CA ALA A 74 -17.46 18.70 14.67
C ALA A 74 -17.41 19.40 16.04
N GLN A 75 -16.85 18.71 17.04
CA GLN A 75 -16.61 19.28 18.36
C GLN A 75 -15.20 19.83 18.42
N VAL A 76 -15.08 21.11 18.78
CA VAL A 76 -13.78 21.74 18.97
C VAL A 76 -13.22 21.30 20.31
N HIS A 77 -12.16 20.48 20.29
CA HIS A 77 -11.42 20.15 21.49
C HIS A 77 -10.41 21.26 21.79
N PRO A 78 -10.48 21.96 22.94
CA PRO A 78 -9.61 23.11 23.24
C PRO A 78 -8.12 22.77 23.18
N GLU A 79 -7.75 21.57 23.62
CA GLU A 79 -6.36 21.07 23.59
C GLU A 79 -5.88 20.82 22.16
N LEU A 80 -6.74 20.28 21.29
CA LEU A 80 -6.41 20.08 19.87
C LEU A 80 -6.27 21.43 19.17
N ALA A 81 -7.12 22.40 19.49
CA ALA A 81 -7.01 23.75 18.96
C ALA A 81 -5.72 24.45 19.43
N ALA A 82 -5.29 24.24 20.67
CA ALA A 82 -4.01 24.74 21.17
C ALA A 82 -2.83 24.05 20.46
N LEU A 83 -2.90 22.73 20.24
CA LEU A 83 -1.89 21.96 19.54
C LEU A 83 -1.75 22.38 18.07
N LEU A 84 -2.85 22.60 17.36
CA LEU A 84 -2.82 23.05 15.95
C LEU A 84 -2.36 24.51 15.81
N LYS A 85 -2.56 25.36 16.82
CA LYS A 85 -2.04 26.74 16.85
C LYS A 85 -0.53 26.80 17.11
N ASN A 86 -0.02 25.84 17.88
CA ASN A 86 1.41 25.65 18.06
C ASN A 86 1.95 24.97 16.80
N GLY A 87 2.36 25.77 15.81
CA GLY A 87 2.87 25.29 14.52
C GLY A 87 3.74 24.04 14.66
N SER A 88 3.47 23.05 13.81
CA SER A 88 4.17 21.76 13.82
C SER A 88 5.69 21.97 13.72
N VAL A 89 6.45 21.29 14.58
CA VAL A 89 7.92 21.21 14.49
C VAL A 89 8.41 20.55 13.20
N TRP A 90 7.51 19.88 12.46
CA TRP A 90 7.77 19.28 11.16
C TRP A 90 7.36 20.15 9.98
N ALA A 91 6.69 21.29 10.21
CA ALA A 91 6.29 22.21 9.14
C ALA A 91 7.49 22.92 8.48
N THR A 92 8.67 22.89 9.11
CA THR A 92 9.93 23.42 8.59
C THR A 92 10.86 22.35 8.04
N SER A 93 10.36 21.22 7.55
CA SER A 93 11.16 20.41 6.62
C SER A 93 11.01 21.01 5.23
N ASP A 94 11.87 21.98 4.94
CA ASP A 94 12.17 22.44 3.58
C ASP A 94 12.45 21.22 2.68
N ARG A 95 11.67 21.08 1.61
CA ARG A 95 11.87 20.07 0.59
C ARG A 95 11.43 20.58 -0.77
#